data_AF-A0A7V2QJC8-F1
#
_entry.id   AF-A0A7V2QJC8-F1
#
_cell.length_a   1.000
_cell.length_b   1.000
_cell.length_c   1.000
_cell.angle_alpha   90.00
_cell.angle_beta   90.00
_cell.angle_gamma   90.00
#
_symmetry.space_group_name_H-M   'P 1'
#
loop_
_entity.id
_entity.type
_entity.pdbx_description
1 polymer ?
#
loop_
_entity_poly.entity_id
_entity_poly.type
_entity_poly.pdbx_seq_one_letter_code
_entity_poly.pdbx_strand_id
1 'polypeptide(L)'
;RYGDKPVYSLVVLPFEHEESTEERTVYNSATCLKAVSSVSDAVFLVDNQRYVRKDFSLKNKIAKINTLIAQPFYNFLCAGEEKKSKHIGARLLDAGDIIQTLVGWTIIGYGKSPLSLLKKLPIIESSRNFRKKSTETHKGIQAMDEAMAELSLKCNPADAGRALYLLTAPAKEMNMDLVKELGDYMRDVAPKAIIRNGDYPRERGLMDVTVVLSELSDVEKVRRYYNDSAVFMREAVQRQEEADIKLRGIDEAAKDIPSLL
;
A
#
# COMPACT_ATOMS: atom_id res chain seq x y z
N ARG A 1 -2.59 -24.90 -12.60
CA ARG A 1 -2.95 -23.80 -11.67
C ARG A 1 -2.39 -24.18 -10.30
N TYR A 2 -1.64 -23.33 -9.63
CA TYR A 2 -1.04 -23.64 -8.32
C TYR A 2 -2.12 -23.47 -7.23
N GLY A 3 -2.96 -24.49 -7.02
CA GLY A 3 -4.11 -24.40 -6.11
C GLY A 3 -3.76 -24.10 -4.65
N ASP A 4 -2.53 -24.44 -4.23
CA ASP A 4 -2.08 -24.33 -2.84
C ASP A 4 -1.29 -23.04 -2.54
N LYS A 5 -1.17 -22.13 -3.52
CA LYS A 5 -0.44 -20.88 -3.37
C LYS A 5 -1.41 -19.70 -3.31
N PRO A 6 -1.21 -18.76 -2.36
CA PRO A 6 -2.04 -17.59 -2.29
C PRO A 6 -1.86 -16.70 -3.52
N VAL A 7 -2.93 -16.03 -3.92
CA VAL A 7 -2.99 -15.09 -5.04
C VAL A 7 -3.28 -13.70 -4.48
N TYR A 8 -2.32 -12.80 -4.64
CA TYR A 8 -2.44 -11.41 -4.23
C TYR A 8 -2.62 -10.51 -5.44
N SER A 9 -3.45 -9.49 -5.28
CA SER A 9 -3.68 -8.48 -6.31
C SER A 9 -3.12 -7.14 -5.86
N LEU A 10 -2.43 -6.44 -6.78
CA LEU A 10 -2.02 -5.06 -6.61
C LEU A 10 -2.94 -4.19 -7.46
N VAL A 11 -3.82 -3.41 -6.82
CA VAL A 11 -4.79 -2.55 -7.50
C VAL A 11 -4.38 -1.10 -7.32
N VAL A 12 -4.06 -0.48 -8.45
CA VAL A 12 -3.75 0.95 -8.53
C VAL A 12 -5.04 1.70 -8.84
N LEU A 13 -5.46 2.56 -7.92
CA LEU A 13 -6.63 3.41 -8.01
C LEU A 13 -6.35 4.63 -8.88
N PRO A 14 -7.37 5.17 -9.58
CA PRO A 14 -7.22 6.34 -10.45
C PRO A 14 -6.77 7.60 -9.68
N PHE A 15 -6.30 8.60 -10.42
CA PHE A 15 -6.07 9.93 -9.86
C PHE A 15 -7.40 10.64 -9.56
N GLU A 16 -7.38 11.59 -8.63
CA GLU A 16 -8.58 12.33 -8.23
C GLU A 16 -9.18 13.18 -9.38
N HIS A 17 -8.34 13.63 -10.32
CA HIS A 17 -8.82 14.34 -11.51
C HIS A 17 -9.53 13.41 -12.50
N GLU A 18 -9.15 12.14 -12.60
CA GLU A 18 -9.84 11.14 -13.43
C GLU A 18 -11.20 10.78 -12.80
N GLU A 19 -11.26 10.67 -11.48
CA GLU A 19 -12.50 10.43 -10.73
C GLU A 19 -13.53 11.55 -10.89
N SER A 20 -13.09 12.80 -11.02
CA SER A 20 -13.97 13.97 -11.13
C SER A 20 -14.38 14.31 -12.57
N THR A 21 -13.61 13.88 -13.56
CA THR A 21 -13.87 14.20 -14.98
C THR A 21 -14.56 13.09 -15.73
N GLU A 22 -14.30 11.82 -15.37
CA GLU A 22 -14.83 10.66 -16.08
C GLU A 22 -15.81 9.88 -15.19
N GLU A 23 -17.13 10.03 -15.45
CA GLU A 23 -18.18 9.34 -14.68
C GLU A 23 -17.97 7.81 -14.61
N ARG A 24 -17.42 7.20 -15.67
CA ARG A 24 -17.17 5.75 -15.74
C ARG A 24 -16.01 5.29 -14.86
N THR A 25 -15.10 6.17 -14.48
CA THR A 25 -13.88 5.81 -13.73
C THR A 25 -14.23 5.30 -12.33
N VAL A 26 -15.17 5.96 -11.66
CA VAL A 26 -15.69 5.53 -10.35
C VAL A 26 -16.37 4.16 -10.46
N TYR A 27 -17.26 4.00 -11.45
CA TYR A 27 -17.98 2.75 -11.70
C TYR A 27 -17.05 1.56 -12.02
N ASN A 28 -16.08 1.78 -12.91
CA ASN A 28 -15.09 0.76 -13.27
C ASN A 28 -14.24 0.37 -12.06
N SER A 29 -13.81 1.35 -11.25
CA SER A 29 -13.04 1.11 -10.03
C SER A 29 -13.82 0.27 -9.03
N ALA A 30 -15.08 0.61 -8.77
CA ALA A 30 -15.95 -0.16 -7.87
C ALA A 30 -16.17 -1.59 -8.36
N THR A 31 -16.48 -1.76 -9.66
CA THR A 31 -16.73 -3.09 -10.24
C THR A 31 -15.47 -3.95 -10.21
N CYS A 32 -14.32 -3.36 -10.53
CA CYS A 32 -13.01 -4.01 -10.44
C CYS A 32 -12.69 -4.45 -9.01
N LEU A 33 -12.81 -3.55 -8.03
CA LEU A 33 -12.55 -3.84 -6.61
C LEU A 33 -13.44 -4.96 -6.09
N LYS A 34 -14.73 -4.95 -6.45
CA LYS A 34 -15.68 -6.01 -6.08
C LYS A 34 -15.29 -7.36 -6.69
N ALA A 35 -14.88 -7.39 -7.96
CA ALA A 35 -14.45 -8.61 -8.62
C ALA A 35 -13.14 -9.16 -8.01
N VAL A 36 -12.13 -8.30 -7.89
CA VAL A 36 -10.78 -8.69 -7.43
C VAL A 36 -10.79 -9.17 -5.98
N SER A 37 -11.55 -8.52 -5.10
CA SER A 37 -11.67 -8.93 -3.69
C SER A 37 -12.36 -10.28 -3.50
N SER A 38 -13.16 -10.74 -4.46
CA SER A 38 -13.82 -12.06 -4.39
C SER A 38 -12.91 -13.23 -4.78
N VAL A 39 -11.78 -12.96 -5.43
CA VAL A 39 -10.88 -13.99 -5.98
C VAL A 39 -9.44 -13.93 -5.46
N SER A 40 -9.07 -12.88 -4.74
CA SER A 40 -7.72 -12.68 -4.21
C SER A 40 -7.70 -12.93 -2.70
N ASP A 41 -6.67 -13.58 -2.19
CA ASP A 41 -6.46 -13.76 -0.75
C ASP A 41 -6.17 -12.43 -0.05
N ALA A 42 -5.48 -11.52 -0.75
CA ALA A 42 -5.25 -10.15 -0.33
C ALA A 42 -5.21 -9.19 -1.53
N VAL A 43 -5.63 -7.94 -1.29
CA VAL A 43 -5.66 -6.87 -2.29
C VAL A 43 -4.90 -5.67 -1.76
N PHE A 44 -3.69 -5.47 -2.28
CA PHE A 44 -2.90 -4.26 -2.06
C PHE A 44 -3.54 -3.09 -2.78
N LEU A 45 -3.92 -2.05 -2.04
CA LEU A 45 -4.50 -0.83 -2.58
C LEU A 45 -3.43 0.26 -2.68
N VAL A 46 -3.34 0.89 -3.85
CA VAL A 46 -2.43 1.99 -4.12
C VAL A 46 -3.23 3.15 -4.69
N ASP A 47 -3.22 4.29 -4.03
CA ASP A 47 -3.85 5.51 -4.51
C ASP A 47 -2.83 6.37 -5.27
N ASN A 48 -3.00 6.43 -6.60
CA ASN A 48 -2.14 7.23 -7.47
C ASN A 48 -2.03 8.70 -7.03
N GLN A 49 -3.09 9.25 -6.43
CA GLN A 49 -3.11 10.63 -5.96
C GLN A 49 -2.04 10.88 -4.89
N ARG A 50 -1.67 9.86 -4.10
CA ARG A 50 -0.62 9.97 -3.06
C ARG A 50 0.78 10.20 -3.61
N TYR A 51 1.04 9.80 -4.86
CA TYR A 51 2.37 9.87 -5.47
C TYR A 51 2.56 11.11 -6.36
N VAL A 52 1.55 11.99 -6.44
CA VAL A 52 1.64 13.23 -7.21
C VAL A 52 2.49 14.25 -6.45
N ARG A 53 3.63 14.64 -7.04
CA ARG A 53 4.49 15.75 -6.58
C ARG A 53 4.42 16.88 -7.62
N LYS A 54 4.48 18.15 -7.16
CA LYS A 54 4.28 19.35 -8.00
C LYS A 54 5.32 19.50 -9.14
N ASP A 55 6.50 18.89 -9.02
CA ASP A 55 7.68 19.24 -9.83
C ASP A 55 8.07 18.23 -10.93
N PHE A 56 7.16 17.38 -11.39
CA PHE A 56 7.45 16.36 -12.41
C PHE A 56 6.74 16.61 -13.76
N SER A 57 7.37 16.24 -14.88
CA SER A 57 6.74 16.22 -16.21
C SER A 57 5.96 14.92 -16.45
N LEU A 58 4.79 14.98 -17.12
CA LEU A 58 3.78 13.90 -17.17
C LEU A 58 4.33 12.50 -17.52
N LYS A 59 5.15 12.36 -18.57
CA LYS A 59 5.71 11.06 -18.99
C LYS A 59 6.75 10.51 -17.99
N ASN A 60 7.51 11.41 -17.37
CA ASN A 60 8.42 11.04 -16.28
C ASN A 60 7.66 10.80 -14.95
N LYS A 61 6.40 11.23 -14.81
CA LYS A 61 5.58 10.99 -13.61
C LYS A 61 5.29 9.51 -13.43
N ILE A 62 4.73 8.84 -14.45
CA ILE A 62 4.27 7.45 -14.29
C ILE A 62 5.42 6.48 -13.98
N ALA A 63 6.56 6.59 -14.69
CA ALA A 63 7.72 5.74 -14.40
C ALA A 63 8.24 5.92 -12.96
N LYS A 64 8.26 7.17 -12.46
CA LYS A 64 8.64 7.46 -11.07
C LYS A 64 7.62 6.94 -10.07
N ILE A 65 6.33 7.12 -10.34
CA ILE A 65 5.24 6.58 -9.51
C ILE A 65 5.36 5.06 -9.42
N ASN A 66 5.52 4.37 -10.54
CA ASN A 66 5.71 2.92 -10.58
C ASN A 66 6.95 2.47 -9.78
N THR A 67 8.03 3.24 -9.83
CA THR A 67 9.23 2.98 -9.02
C THR A 67 8.93 3.10 -7.53
N LEU A 68 8.20 4.14 -7.12
CA LEU A 68 7.80 4.35 -5.73
C LEU A 68 6.81 3.28 -5.25
N ILE A 69 5.91 2.81 -6.11
CA ILE A 69 4.97 1.72 -5.81
C ILE A 69 5.71 0.39 -5.65
N ALA A 70 6.66 0.09 -6.53
CA ALA A 70 7.37 -1.20 -6.52
C ALA A 70 8.42 -1.29 -5.41
N GLN A 71 9.02 -0.17 -5.02
CA GLN A 71 10.14 -0.14 -4.09
C GLN A 71 9.88 -0.80 -2.72
N PRO A 72 8.74 -0.57 -2.04
CA PRO A 72 8.42 -1.23 -0.76
C PRO A 72 8.42 -2.76 -0.83
N PHE A 73 8.05 -3.32 -1.99
CA PHE A 73 7.93 -4.77 -2.18
C PHE A 73 9.28 -5.47 -2.31
N TYR A 74 10.34 -4.77 -2.70
CA TYR A 74 11.61 -5.42 -3.03
C TYR A 74 12.22 -6.15 -1.83
N ASN A 75 12.50 -5.43 -0.74
CA ASN A 75 13.06 -6.03 0.46
C ASN A 75 12.04 -6.93 1.17
N PHE A 76 10.75 -6.56 1.14
CA PHE A 76 9.67 -7.36 1.70
C PHE A 76 9.59 -8.76 1.12
N LEU A 77 9.60 -8.88 -0.21
CA LEU A 77 9.55 -10.18 -0.90
C LEU A 77 10.89 -10.91 -0.86
N CYS A 78 12.03 -10.18 -0.86
CA CYS A 78 13.35 -10.80 -0.73
C CYS A 78 13.59 -11.40 0.67
N ALA A 79 13.10 -10.76 1.73
CA ALA A 79 13.33 -11.22 3.11
C ALA A 79 12.79 -12.65 3.32
N GLY A 80 11.62 -12.96 2.76
CA GLY A 80 11.00 -14.29 2.84
C GLY A 80 11.73 -15.40 2.07
N GLU A 81 12.70 -15.07 1.21
CA GLU A 81 13.41 -16.03 0.34
C GLU A 81 14.95 -15.99 0.51
N GLU A 82 15.49 -15.22 1.45
CA GLU A 82 16.94 -15.06 1.60
C GLU A 82 17.60 -16.37 2.09
N LYS A 83 18.68 -16.76 1.40
CA LYS A 83 19.45 -17.99 1.68
C LYS A 83 20.87 -17.70 2.15
N LYS A 84 21.33 -16.45 2.06
CA LYS A 84 22.69 -16.04 2.42
C LYS A 84 22.78 -15.78 3.92
N SER A 85 23.63 -16.54 4.60
CA SER A 85 23.84 -16.45 6.06
C SER A 85 24.12 -15.03 6.58
N LYS A 86 24.85 -14.21 5.82
CA LYS A 86 25.19 -12.83 6.20
C LYS A 86 24.01 -11.84 6.21
N HIS A 87 22.87 -12.22 5.64
CA HIS A 87 21.64 -11.42 5.61
C HIS A 87 20.52 -12.07 6.44
N ILE A 88 20.86 -13.06 7.29
CA ILE A 88 19.91 -13.64 8.24
C ILE A 88 19.87 -12.74 9.47
N GLY A 89 18.70 -12.14 9.71
CA GLY A 89 18.41 -11.35 10.90
C GLY A 89 18.31 -12.17 12.18
N ALA A 90 18.16 -11.48 13.31
CA ALA A 90 17.87 -12.10 14.60
C ALA A 90 16.49 -12.77 14.61
N ARG A 91 15.53 -12.21 13.88
CA ARG A 91 14.21 -12.76 13.57
C ARG A 91 13.93 -12.55 12.08
N LEU A 92 14.34 -13.52 11.27
CA LEU A 92 14.07 -13.50 9.85
C LEU A 92 12.57 -13.61 9.60
N LEU A 93 12.03 -12.66 8.84
CA LEU A 93 10.67 -12.75 8.31
C LEU A 93 10.64 -13.87 7.26
N ASP A 94 9.93 -14.96 7.51
CA ASP A 94 9.77 -16.03 6.55
C ASP A 94 8.55 -15.83 5.64
N ALA A 95 8.45 -16.65 4.59
CA ALA A 95 7.30 -16.63 3.70
C ALA A 95 5.99 -16.99 4.42
N GLY A 96 6.04 -17.80 5.49
CA GLY A 96 4.88 -18.18 6.28
C GLY A 96 4.27 -16.99 7.02
N ASP A 97 5.10 -16.16 7.64
CA ASP A 97 4.70 -14.93 8.32
C ASP A 97 4.08 -13.91 7.35
N ILE A 98 4.64 -13.79 6.14
CA ILE A 98 4.07 -12.96 5.07
C ILE A 98 2.69 -13.51 4.68
N ILE A 99 2.59 -14.80 4.36
CA ILE A 99 1.34 -15.44 3.94
C ILE A 99 0.26 -15.32 5.01
N GLN A 100 0.62 -15.52 6.28
CA GLN A 100 -0.28 -15.37 7.41
C GLN A 100 -0.63 -13.92 7.73
N THR A 101 0.08 -12.92 7.19
CA THR A 101 -0.28 -11.51 7.38
C THR A 101 -1.24 -11.03 6.30
N LEU A 102 -1.01 -11.45 5.05
CA LEU A 102 -1.71 -10.94 3.88
C LEU A 102 -3.10 -11.56 3.74
N VAL A 103 -4.11 -10.82 4.19
CA VAL A 103 -5.53 -11.16 4.11
C VAL A 103 -6.36 -9.92 3.78
N GLY A 104 -7.32 -10.03 2.86
CA GLY A 104 -8.32 -9.01 2.58
C GLY A 104 -7.72 -7.70 2.05
N TRP A 105 -8.27 -6.55 2.46
CA TRP A 105 -7.72 -5.26 2.06
C TRP A 105 -6.39 -4.99 2.75
N THR A 106 -5.38 -4.65 1.93
CA THR A 106 -4.00 -4.48 2.38
C THR A 106 -3.44 -3.16 1.88
N ILE A 107 -2.63 -2.51 2.72
CA ILE A 107 -1.93 -1.27 2.43
C ILE A 107 -0.46 -1.45 2.84
N ILE A 108 0.45 -0.91 2.04
CA ILE A 108 1.89 -0.98 2.28
C ILE A 108 2.46 0.43 2.44
N GLY A 109 3.32 0.62 3.43
CA GLY A 109 4.02 1.86 3.73
C GLY A 109 5.52 1.65 3.72
N TYR A 110 6.26 2.71 3.45
CA TYR A 110 7.71 2.62 3.31
C TYR A 110 8.41 3.93 3.66
N GLY A 111 9.41 3.83 4.53
CA GLY A 111 10.16 4.98 5.02
C GLY A 111 11.64 4.67 5.21
N LYS A 112 12.46 5.72 5.20
CA LYS A 112 13.92 5.60 5.16
C LYS A 112 14.59 6.64 6.04
N SER A 113 15.69 6.25 6.67
CA SER A 113 16.59 7.19 7.34
C SER A 113 18.03 6.97 6.88
N PRO A 114 18.72 8.03 6.39
CA PRO A 114 20.12 7.91 5.99
C PRO A 114 21.02 7.66 7.21
N LEU A 115 21.95 6.72 7.06
CA LEU A 115 22.94 6.40 8.08
C LEU A 115 24.24 7.15 7.77
N SER A 116 24.85 7.75 8.79
CA SER A 116 26.13 8.44 8.60
C SER A 116 27.25 7.42 8.38
N LEU A 117 27.82 7.41 7.18
CA LEU A 117 28.95 6.56 6.80
C LEU A 117 30.30 7.04 7.36
N LEU A 118 30.35 8.25 7.94
CA LEU A 118 31.57 8.95 8.35
C LEU A 118 32.14 8.51 9.72
N LYS A 119 31.62 7.45 10.35
CA LYS A 119 32.06 6.96 11.67
C LYS A 119 33.48 6.28 11.67
N LYS A 120 34.36 6.55 10.71
CA LYS A 120 35.73 5.96 10.60
C LYS A 120 36.85 6.87 11.17
N LEU A 121 36.70 7.41 12.38
CA LEU A 121 37.80 8.09 13.08
C LEU A 121 38.07 7.39 14.42
N PRO A 122 39.24 6.74 14.60
CA PRO A 122 39.51 5.84 15.73
C PRO A 122 40.11 6.62 16.91
N ILE A 123 39.34 7.55 17.49
CA ILE A 123 39.79 8.27 18.69
C ILE A 123 38.59 8.46 19.63
N ILE A 124 38.65 7.80 20.80
CA ILE A 124 37.72 7.84 21.95
C ILE A 124 36.54 6.84 21.86
N GLU A 125 36.75 5.64 22.40
CA GLU A 125 35.82 4.50 22.29
C GLU A 125 35.12 4.05 23.61
N SER A 126 35.39 4.66 24.78
CA SER A 126 34.90 4.07 26.05
C SER A 126 33.62 4.68 26.67
N SER A 127 33.06 5.79 26.16
CA SER A 127 31.88 6.45 26.79
C SER A 127 30.72 6.77 25.83
N ARG A 128 30.76 6.29 24.58
CA ARG A 128 29.83 6.67 23.50
C ARG A 128 28.71 5.67 23.19
N ASN A 129 28.69 4.51 23.85
CA ASN A 129 27.76 3.42 23.50
C ASN A 129 26.29 3.77 23.73
N PHE A 130 25.95 4.52 24.80
CA PHE A 130 24.56 4.89 25.08
C PHE A 130 24.01 5.95 24.12
N ARG A 131 24.79 7.02 23.87
CA ARG A 131 24.42 8.06 22.90
C ARG A 131 24.26 7.49 21.49
N LYS A 132 25.13 6.56 21.10
CA LYS A 132 25.06 5.89 19.79
C LYS A 132 23.79 5.04 19.64
N LYS A 133 23.44 4.24 20.66
CA LYS A 133 22.18 3.47 20.67
C LYS A 133 20.95 4.38 20.54
N SER A 134 20.88 5.45 21.33
CA SER A 134 19.77 6.42 21.27
C SER A 134 19.62 7.05 19.88
N THR A 135 20.74 7.38 19.21
CA THR A 135 20.69 7.92 17.84
C THR A 135 20.25 6.90 16.78
N GLU A 136 20.56 5.62 16.98
CA GLU A 136 20.15 4.54 16.07
C GLU A 136 18.64 4.27 16.21
N THR A 137 18.14 4.18 17.44
CA THR A 137 16.70 4.05 17.74
C THR A 137 15.90 5.20 17.14
N HIS A 138 16.36 6.45 17.32
CA HIS A 138 15.67 7.63 16.78
C HIS A 138 15.53 7.60 15.25
N LYS A 139 16.56 7.13 14.53
CA LYS A 139 16.48 6.99 13.08
C LYS A 139 15.48 5.93 12.64
N GLY A 140 15.33 4.86 13.43
CA GLY A 140 14.41 3.79 13.10
C GLY A 140 12.97 4.24 13.31
N ILE A 141 12.72 4.99 14.38
CA ILE A 141 11.44 5.68 14.60
C ILE A 141 11.16 6.67 13.48
N GLN A 142 12.15 7.47 13.05
CA GLN A 142 11.98 8.36 11.90
C GLN A 142 11.58 7.61 10.62
N ALA A 143 12.22 6.48 10.33
CA ALA A 143 11.89 5.65 9.17
C ALA A 143 10.48 5.02 9.32
N MET A 144 10.07 4.64 10.54
CA MET A 144 8.72 4.15 10.82
C MET A 144 7.67 5.25 10.62
N ASP A 145 7.92 6.47 11.13
CA ASP A 145 7.03 7.62 10.96
C ASP A 145 6.84 7.95 9.48
N GLU A 146 7.93 7.94 8.69
CA GLU A 146 7.84 8.11 7.25
C GLU A 146 7.06 6.97 6.59
N ALA A 147 7.27 5.72 7.01
CA ALA A 147 6.55 4.57 6.46
C ALA A 147 5.04 4.66 6.70
N MET A 148 4.63 5.14 7.88
CA MET A 148 3.22 5.38 8.22
C MET A 148 2.65 6.59 7.48
N ALA A 149 3.45 7.65 7.29
CA ALA A 149 3.03 8.82 6.54
C ALA A 149 2.84 8.50 5.05
N GLU A 150 3.73 7.68 4.48
CA GLU A 150 3.79 7.32 3.05
C GLU A 150 3.14 5.96 2.75
N LEU A 151 2.08 5.59 3.50
CA LEU A 151 1.21 4.46 3.18
C LEU A 151 0.59 4.60 1.77
N SER A 152 0.51 3.49 1.03
CA SER A 152 0.06 3.44 -0.36
C SER A 152 -1.38 3.93 -0.58
N LEU A 153 -2.20 3.88 0.47
CA LEU A 153 -3.52 4.47 0.55
C LEU A 153 -3.69 5.05 1.97
N LYS A 154 -4.44 6.15 2.09
CA LYS A 154 -4.78 6.70 3.42
C LYS A 154 -5.73 5.74 4.14
N CYS A 155 -5.40 5.38 5.37
CA CYS A 155 -6.25 4.56 6.23
C CYS A 155 -6.07 4.95 7.70
N ASN A 156 -6.94 4.39 8.54
CA ASN A 156 -6.75 4.36 9.98
C ASN A 156 -6.08 3.03 10.37
N PRO A 157 -4.83 3.02 10.87
CA PRO A 157 -4.12 1.78 11.21
C PRO A 157 -4.82 0.93 12.29
N ALA A 158 -5.65 1.55 13.14
CA ALA A 158 -6.41 0.85 14.17
C ALA A 158 -7.49 -0.10 13.62
N ASP A 159 -7.83 0.03 12.32
CA ASP A 159 -8.82 -0.83 11.65
C ASP A 159 -8.19 -2.09 11.06
N ALA A 160 -6.87 -2.25 11.13
CA ALA A 160 -6.14 -3.42 10.66
C ALA A 160 -6.28 -4.60 11.64
N GLY A 161 -6.65 -5.78 11.12
CA GLY A 161 -6.63 -7.03 11.88
C GLY A 161 -5.24 -7.68 11.94
N ARG A 162 -4.37 -7.37 10.98
CA ARG A 162 -2.99 -7.89 10.91
C ARG A 162 -2.03 -6.79 10.50
N ALA A 163 -0.85 -6.80 11.10
CA ALA A 163 0.20 -5.87 10.75
C ALA A 163 1.55 -6.58 10.70
N LEU A 164 2.41 -6.11 9.81
CA LEU A 164 3.78 -6.58 9.70
C LEU A 164 4.69 -5.40 9.45
N TYR A 165 5.83 -5.35 10.13
CA TYR A 165 6.90 -4.44 9.75
C TYR A 165 8.21 -5.19 9.52
N LEU A 166 8.96 -4.72 8.52
CA LEU A 166 10.27 -5.23 8.17
C LEU A 166 11.29 -4.11 8.36
N LEU A 167 12.26 -4.32 9.24
CA LEU A 167 13.39 -3.41 9.41
C LEU A 167 14.54 -3.88 8.53
N THR A 168 15.01 -3.04 7.61
CA THR A 168 16.17 -3.31 6.77
C THR A 168 17.28 -2.32 7.08
N ALA A 169 18.43 -2.80 7.54
CA ALA A 169 19.60 -1.96 7.84
C ALA A 169 20.89 -2.81 7.93
N PRO A 170 22.09 -2.20 7.89
CA PRO A 170 23.31 -2.94 8.18
C PRO A 170 23.24 -3.58 9.57
N ALA A 171 23.60 -4.85 9.70
CA ALA A 171 23.50 -5.62 10.95
C ALA A 171 24.01 -4.89 12.22
N LYS A 172 25.06 -4.07 12.07
CA LYS A 172 25.67 -3.29 13.15
C LYS A 172 24.81 -2.13 13.69
N GLU A 173 23.81 -1.68 12.94
CA GLU A 173 22.89 -0.61 13.33
C GLU A 173 21.52 -1.19 13.78
N MET A 174 21.38 -2.53 13.77
CA MET A 174 20.19 -3.25 14.20
C MET A 174 20.39 -3.73 15.63
N ASN A 175 19.61 -3.19 16.57
CA ASN A 175 19.68 -3.59 17.97
C ASN A 175 18.28 -3.93 18.51
N MET A 176 18.24 -4.73 19.58
CA MET A 176 16.98 -5.20 20.17
C MET A 176 16.12 -4.07 20.73
N ASP A 177 16.74 -2.99 21.23
CA ASP A 177 16.03 -1.83 21.77
C ASP A 177 15.21 -1.16 20.65
N LEU A 178 15.80 -0.97 19.47
CA LEU A 178 15.12 -0.46 18.28
C LEU A 178 13.97 -1.38 17.85
N VAL A 179 14.21 -2.70 17.75
CA VAL A 179 13.14 -3.65 17.36
C VAL A 179 11.96 -3.58 18.34
N LYS A 180 12.25 -3.47 19.64
CA LYS A 180 11.23 -3.32 20.69
C LYS A 180 10.44 -2.04 20.53
N GLU A 181 11.12 -0.90 20.37
CA GLU A 181 10.51 0.43 20.19
C GLU A 181 9.61 0.47 18.94
N LEU A 182 10.05 -0.09 17.82
CA LEU A 182 9.20 -0.20 16.61
C LEU A 182 7.99 -1.11 16.86
N GLY A 183 8.15 -2.15 17.67
CA GLY A 183 7.05 -3.05 18.06
C GLY A 183 6.04 -2.39 18.99
N ASP A 184 6.51 -1.57 19.93
CA ASP A 184 5.67 -0.75 20.82
C ASP A 184 4.91 0.30 19.99
N TYR A 185 5.59 1.00 19.08
CA TYR A 185 4.96 1.92 18.13
C TYR A 185 3.81 1.25 17.37
N MET A 186 4.04 0.07 16.78
CA MET A 186 3.03 -0.64 16.01
C MET A 186 1.84 -1.08 16.88
N ARG A 187 2.08 -1.46 18.15
CA ARG A 187 1.01 -1.77 19.11
C ARG A 187 0.16 -0.54 19.45
N ASP A 188 0.76 0.63 19.53
CA ASP A 188 0.04 1.86 19.85
C ASP A 188 -0.86 2.30 18.69
N VAL A 189 -0.38 2.22 17.44
CA VAL A 189 -1.14 2.66 16.25
C VAL A 189 -2.14 1.60 15.75
N ALA A 190 -1.84 0.32 15.92
CA ALA A 190 -2.67 -0.80 15.46
C ALA A 190 -2.96 -1.79 16.62
N PRO A 191 -3.66 -1.36 17.69
CA PRO A 191 -3.78 -2.13 18.94
C PRO A 191 -4.59 -3.43 18.79
N LYS A 192 -5.42 -3.54 17.75
CA LYS A 192 -6.24 -4.73 17.47
C LYS A 192 -5.52 -5.72 16.55
N ALA A 193 -4.39 -5.33 15.96
CA ALA A 193 -3.72 -6.12 14.96
C ALA A 193 -2.85 -7.22 15.58
N ILE A 194 -2.85 -8.40 14.96
CA ILE A 194 -1.80 -9.39 15.19
C ILE A 194 -0.54 -8.89 14.50
N ILE A 195 0.44 -8.43 15.29
CA ILE A 195 1.68 -7.82 14.79
C ILE A 195 2.77 -8.88 14.61
N ARG A 196 3.26 -9.00 13.37
CA ARG A 196 4.49 -9.72 13.02
C ARG A 196 5.60 -8.73 12.74
N ASN A 197 6.83 -9.17 12.91
CA ASN A 197 7.99 -8.38 12.58
C ASN A 197 9.12 -9.26 12.07
N GLY A 198 10.02 -8.64 11.33
CA GLY A 198 11.31 -9.24 11.05
C GLY A 198 12.37 -8.20 10.76
N ASP A 199 13.61 -8.67 10.79
CA ASP A 199 14.77 -7.92 10.39
C ASP A 199 15.46 -8.55 9.18
N TYR A 200 15.87 -7.69 8.26
CA TYR A 200 16.63 -8.06 7.08
C TYR A 200 17.95 -7.28 7.06
N PRO A 201 19.04 -7.86 7.60
CA PRO A 201 20.33 -7.17 7.70
C PRO A 201 21.00 -7.01 6.33
N ARG A 202 20.52 -6.04 5.57
CA ARG A 202 20.93 -5.67 4.20
C ARG A 202 21.19 -4.17 4.13
N GLU A 203 21.59 -3.69 2.96
CA GLU A 203 21.88 -2.28 2.66
C GLU A 203 23.24 -1.77 3.17
N ARG A 204 23.64 -0.62 2.60
CA ARG A 204 24.83 0.14 3.02
C ARG A 204 24.46 1.60 3.17
N GLY A 205 24.56 2.13 4.39
CA GLY A 205 24.36 3.57 4.64
C GLY A 205 22.91 4.03 4.66
N LEU A 206 21.95 3.11 4.62
CA LEU A 206 20.53 3.37 4.70
C LEU A 206 19.90 2.42 5.73
N MET A 207 18.91 2.91 6.44
CA MET A 207 17.94 2.08 7.16
C MET A 207 16.57 2.38 6.58
N ASP A 208 15.80 1.34 6.31
CA ASP A 208 14.43 1.44 5.83
C ASP A 208 13.48 0.54 6.61
N VAL A 209 12.24 1.00 6.71
CA VAL A 209 11.14 0.28 7.36
C VAL A 209 10.03 0.13 6.33
N THR A 210 9.64 -1.12 6.06
CA THR A 210 8.41 -1.44 5.32
C THR A 210 7.33 -1.83 6.31
N VAL A 211 6.16 -1.22 6.19
CA VAL A 211 4.97 -1.56 7.01
C VAL A 211 3.90 -2.13 6.10
N VAL A 212 3.22 -3.18 6.53
CA VAL A 212 2.04 -3.76 5.88
C VAL A 212 0.91 -3.77 6.90
N LEU A 213 -0.22 -3.16 6.54
CA LEU A 213 -1.47 -3.21 7.28
C LEU A 213 -2.46 -4.01 6.45
N SER A 214 -2.99 -5.09 7.00
CA SER A 214 -3.86 -6.03 6.29
C SER A 214 -5.10 -6.35 7.12
N GLU A 215 -6.08 -6.97 6.47
CA GLU A 215 -7.37 -7.29 7.07
C GLU A 215 -8.03 -6.01 7.59
N LEU A 216 -7.96 -4.93 6.80
CA LEU A 216 -8.59 -3.66 7.13
C LEU A 216 -10.11 -3.84 7.12
N SER A 217 -10.72 -3.66 8.29
CA SER A 217 -12.16 -3.74 8.49
C SER A 217 -12.91 -2.58 7.83
N ASP A 218 -12.24 -1.45 7.65
CA ASP A 218 -12.79 -0.26 7.02
C ASP A 218 -11.76 0.43 6.12
N VAL A 219 -12.15 0.71 4.88
CA VAL A 219 -11.35 1.45 3.90
C VAL A 219 -12.24 2.51 3.26
N GLU A 220 -12.11 3.76 3.73
CA GLU A 220 -12.94 4.90 3.33
C GLU A 220 -13.04 5.06 1.80
N LYS A 221 -11.90 4.99 1.10
CA LYS A 221 -11.83 5.15 -0.37
C LYS A 221 -12.62 4.06 -1.11
N VAL A 222 -12.54 2.80 -0.65
CA VAL A 222 -13.30 1.67 -1.25
C VAL A 222 -14.80 1.85 -1.00
N ARG A 223 -15.18 2.22 0.24
CA ARG A 223 -16.58 2.48 0.59
C ARG A 223 -17.16 3.60 -0.27
N ARG A 224 -16.39 4.66 -0.49
CA ARG A 224 -16.77 5.78 -1.37
C ARG A 224 -17.05 5.29 -2.79
N TYR A 225 -16.15 4.53 -3.41
CA TYR A 225 -16.40 3.99 -4.76
C TYR A 225 -17.68 3.15 -4.83
N TYR A 226 -17.94 2.31 -3.84
CA TYR A 226 -19.15 1.49 -3.81
C TYR A 226 -20.43 2.32 -3.67
N ASN A 227 -20.42 3.34 -2.81
CA ASN A 227 -21.56 4.23 -2.63
C ASN A 227 -21.82 5.08 -3.87
N ASP A 228 -20.77 5.74 -4.40
CA ASP A 228 -20.88 6.64 -5.56
C ASP A 228 -21.33 5.85 -6.80
N SER A 229 -20.83 4.63 -6.99
CA SER A 229 -21.24 3.75 -8.11
C SER A 229 -22.68 3.25 -7.99
N ALA A 230 -23.17 3.04 -6.75
CA ALA A 230 -24.56 2.63 -6.55
C ALA A 230 -25.56 3.74 -6.94
N VAL A 231 -25.19 5.00 -6.74
CA VAL A 231 -25.96 6.16 -7.23
C VAL A 231 -25.91 6.21 -8.75
N PHE A 232 -24.72 6.12 -9.33
CA PHE A 232 -24.53 6.13 -10.79
C PHE A 232 -25.34 5.06 -11.51
N MET A 233 -25.38 3.83 -10.99
CA MET A 233 -26.17 2.75 -11.60
C MET A 233 -27.67 3.09 -11.67
N ARG A 234 -28.22 3.74 -10.65
CA ARG A 234 -29.65 4.13 -10.65
C ARG A 234 -29.91 5.21 -11.70
N GLU A 235 -29.05 6.23 -11.75
CA GLU A 235 -29.16 7.32 -12.72
C GLU A 235 -28.95 6.85 -14.16
N ALA A 236 -28.03 5.90 -14.39
CA ALA A 236 -27.79 5.31 -15.70
C ALA A 236 -29.00 4.52 -16.20
N VAL A 237 -29.62 3.71 -15.33
CA VAL A 237 -30.86 2.97 -15.67
C VAL A 237 -31.99 3.95 -15.99
N GLN A 238 -32.19 4.99 -15.18
CA GLN A 238 -33.22 5.99 -15.44
C GLN A 238 -32.99 6.74 -16.77
N ARG A 239 -31.75 7.15 -17.06
CA ARG A 239 -31.39 7.77 -18.35
C ARG A 239 -31.66 6.85 -19.54
N GLN A 240 -31.39 5.55 -19.39
CA GLN A 240 -31.67 4.54 -20.42
C GLN A 240 -33.18 4.43 -20.67
N GLU A 241 -33.99 4.34 -19.62
CA GLU A 241 -35.45 4.28 -19.73
C GLU A 241 -36.02 5.56 -20.38
N GLU A 242 -35.54 6.74 -20.01
CA GLU A 242 -35.94 8.00 -20.63
C GLU A 242 -35.54 8.09 -22.11
N ALA A 243 -34.36 7.59 -22.48
CA ALA A 243 -33.92 7.53 -23.87
C ALA A 243 -34.80 6.58 -24.69
N ASP A 244 -35.14 5.41 -24.14
CA ASP A 244 -36.02 4.43 -24.78
C ASP A 244 -37.44 4.99 -24.97
N ILE A 245 -37.97 5.73 -23.99
CA ILE A 245 -39.26 6.42 -24.10
C ILE A 245 -39.21 7.48 -25.21
N LYS A 246 -38.15 8.30 -25.27
CA LYS A 246 -37.99 9.31 -26.32
C LYS A 246 -37.85 8.68 -27.71
N LEU A 247 -37.10 7.58 -27.83
CA LEU A 247 -36.97 6.80 -29.06
C LEU A 247 -38.33 6.27 -29.53
N ARG A 248 -39.13 5.69 -28.64
CA ARG A 248 -40.50 5.26 -28.96
C ARG A 248 -41.38 6.41 -29.43
N GLY A 249 -41.26 7.59 -28.80
CA GLY A 249 -41.99 8.78 -29.23
C GLY A 249 -41.57 9.26 -30.63
N ILE A 250 -40.28 9.17 -30.98
CA ILE A 250 -39.77 9.45 -32.32
C ILE A 250 -40.31 8.43 -33.33
N ASP A 251 -40.27 7.14 -32.99
CA ASP A 251 -40.80 6.07 -33.84
C ASP A 251 -42.30 6.21 -34.07
N GLU A 252 -43.07 6.63 -33.05
CA GLU A 252 -44.49 6.93 -33.19
C GLU A 252 -44.74 8.13 -34.10
N ALA A 253 -44.02 9.24 -33.92
CA ALA A 253 -44.13 10.41 -34.80
C ALA A 253 -43.72 10.10 -36.25
N ALA A 254 -42.82 9.14 -36.46
CA ALA A 254 -42.40 8.71 -37.79
C ALA A 254 -43.46 7.88 -38.53
N LYS A 255 -44.41 7.24 -37.84
CA LYS A 255 -45.48 6.43 -38.48
C LYS A 255 -46.41 7.26 -39.37
N ASP A 256 -46.56 8.54 -39.06
CA ASP A 256 -47.41 9.46 -39.83
C ASP A 256 -46.70 10.00 -41.09
N ILE A 257 -45.42 9.66 -41.29
CA ILE A 257 -44.64 10.05 -42.46
C ILE A 257 -44.66 8.90 -43.48
N PRO A 258 -45.06 9.14 -44.75
CA PRO A 258 -45.04 8.12 -45.78
C PRO A 258 -43.64 7.55 -45.99
N SER A 259 -43.53 6.22 -46.01
CA SER A 259 -42.31 5.52 -46.42
C SER A 259 -41.98 5.84 -47.88
N LEU A 260 -40.69 6.09 -48.18
CA LEU A 260 -40.17 6.22 -49.55
C LEU A 260 -39.88 4.85 -50.20
N LEU A 261 -40.10 3.77 -49.47
CA LEU A 261 -40.04 2.36 -49.91
C LEU A 261 -41.45 1.76 -49.93
#